data_AF-A0A449BEK0-F1
#
_entry.id   AF-A0A449BEK0-F1
#
_cell.length_a   1.000
_cell.length_b   1.000
_cell.length_c   1.000
_cell.angle_alpha   90.00
_cell.angle_beta   90.00
_cell.angle_gamma   90.00
#
_symmetry.space_group_name_H-M   'P 1'
#
loop_
_entity.id
_entity.type
_entity.pdbx_description
1 polymer ?
#
loop_
_entity_poly.entity_id
_entity_poly.type
_entity_poly.pdbx_seq_one_letter_code
_entity_poly.pdbx_strand_id
1 'polypeptide(L)'
;MKKIIKKIEHELRGLRSEEKEDIISYYVEMINDRLDNGEKLEDIEKTIEYSEIRKNYYPKTINERENKTVNDSLKTSGKLLLYLFASPLLIPIGLVYLVIIIVMYILILSSIIVMVAVPFGLVAYIIGLFRDKIEIGNLLISSGVYMVVMSILVVIFYNIMKWSVKVNNALIKVFSRKVLKRGEK
;
A
#
# COMPACT_ATOMS: atom_id res chain seq x y z
N MET A 1 22.59 -24.02 -14.02
CA MET A 1 21.50 -23.93 -13.04
C MET A 1 21.70 -22.80 -12.04
N LYS A 2 22.70 -22.83 -11.13
CA LYS A 2 22.92 -21.75 -10.14
C LYS A 2 22.99 -20.32 -10.72
N LYS A 3 23.66 -20.14 -11.87
CA LYS A 3 23.76 -18.84 -12.56
C LYS A 3 22.40 -18.33 -13.08
N ILE A 4 21.57 -19.23 -13.60
CA ILE A 4 20.22 -18.92 -14.10
C ILE A 4 19.33 -18.48 -12.95
N ILE A 5 19.30 -19.25 -11.85
CA ILE A 5 18.52 -18.93 -10.66
C ILE A 5 18.92 -17.56 -10.10
N LYS A 6 20.23 -17.27 -10.02
CA LYS A 6 20.71 -15.96 -9.56
C LYS A 6 20.25 -14.79 -10.44
N LYS A 7 20.10 -15.00 -11.75
CA LYS A 7 19.53 -13.99 -12.66
C LYS A 7 18.02 -13.83 -12.43
N ILE A 8 17.28 -14.92 -12.24
CA ILE A 8 15.86 -14.88 -11.89
C ILE A 8 15.64 -14.14 -10.57
N GLU A 9 16.40 -14.47 -9.52
CA GLU A 9 16.38 -13.77 -8.23
C GLU A 9 16.66 -12.26 -8.35
N HIS A 10 17.54 -11.88 -9.29
CA HIS A 10 17.83 -10.49 -9.58
C HIS A 10 16.60 -9.76 -10.17
N GLU A 11 15.90 -10.38 -11.11
CA GLU A 11 14.68 -9.81 -11.71
C GLU A 11 13.51 -9.74 -10.73
N LEU A 12 13.44 -10.67 -9.79
CA LEU A 12 12.42 -10.72 -8.74
C LEU A 12 12.74 -9.79 -7.54
N ARG A 13 13.77 -8.94 -7.64
CA ARG A 13 14.06 -7.94 -6.60
C ARG A 13 12.86 -7.04 -6.35
N GLY A 14 12.45 -6.99 -5.07
CA GLY A 14 11.29 -6.21 -4.61
C GLY A 14 10.09 -7.07 -4.21
N LEU A 15 10.06 -8.36 -4.54
CA LEU A 15 9.09 -9.33 -4.01
C LEU A 15 9.51 -9.84 -2.62
N ARG A 16 8.55 -10.39 -1.87
CA ARG A 16 8.80 -11.08 -0.58
C ARG A 16 9.49 -12.42 -0.83
N SER A 17 10.14 -12.96 0.20
CA SER A 17 10.87 -14.24 0.07
C SER A 17 9.93 -15.38 -0.33
N GLU A 18 8.76 -15.48 0.32
CA GLU A 18 7.70 -16.44 0.00
C GLU A 18 7.28 -16.38 -1.48
N GLU A 19 7.00 -15.18 -2.01
CA GLU A 19 6.60 -14.98 -3.41
C GLU A 19 7.71 -15.33 -4.40
N LYS A 20 8.98 -15.17 -4.02
CA LYS A 20 10.11 -15.52 -4.87
C LYS A 20 10.28 -17.02 -4.97
N GLU A 21 10.08 -17.73 -3.87
CA GLU A 21 10.28 -19.17 -3.78
C GLU A 21 9.34 -19.91 -4.72
N ASP A 22 8.06 -19.53 -4.76
CA ASP A 22 7.06 -20.09 -5.68
C ASP A 22 7.48 -19.90 -7.15
N ILE A 23 7.91 -18.70 -7.52
CA ILE A 23 8.33 -18.39 -8.90
C ILE A 23 9.62 -19.13 -9.26
N ILE A 24 10.59 -19.17 -8.35
CA ILE A 24 11.85 -19.89 -8.57
C ILE A 24 11.57 -21.39 -8.71
N SER A 25 10.69 -21.96 -7.89
CA SER A 25 10.31 -23.38 -7.96
C SER A 25 9.73 -23.71 -9.32
N TYR A 26 8.81 -22.88 -9.84
CA TYR A 26 8.26 -23.06 -11.19
C TYR A 26 9.34 -23.09 -12.28
N TYR A 27 10.30 -22.16 -12.24
CA TYR A 27 11.39 -22.16 -13.22
C TYR A 27 12.36 -23.33 -13.02
N VAL A 28 12.60 -23.78 -11.79
CA VAL A 28 13.43 -24.95 -11.50
C VAL A 28 12.78 -26.22 -12.06
N GLU A 29 11.48 -26.42 -11.84
CA GLU A 29 10.70 -27.51 -12.43
C GLU A 29 10.75 -27.47 -13.96
N MET A 30 10.44 -26.32 -14.57
CA MET A 30 10.50 -26.14 -16.03
C MET A 30 11.89 -26.44 -16.61
N ILE A 31 12.96 -26.04 -15.93
CA ILE A 31 14.34 -26.32 -16.37
C ILE A 31 14.64 -27.82 -16.24
N ASN A 32 14.24 -28.46 -15.14
CA ASN A 32 14.48 -29.88 -14.91
C ASN A 32 13.74 -30.73 -15.94
N ASP A 33 12.46 -30.45 -16.21
CA ASP A 33 11.67 -31.17 -17.22
C ASP A 33 12.35 -31.12 -18.60
N ARG A 34 12.92 -29.97 -18.99
CA ARG A 34 13.61 -29.82 -20.28
C ARG A 34 14.97 -30.51 -20.30
N LEU A 35 15.70 -30.51 -19.18
CA LEU A 35 16.94 -31.28 -19.03
C LEU A 35 16.67 -32.78 -19.14
N ASP A 36 15.59 -33.27 -18.52
CA ASP A 36 15.19 -34.68 -18.58
C ASP A 36 14.77 -35.10 -20.00
N ASN A 37 14.26 -34.16 -20.80
CA ASN A 37 13.99 -34.33 -22.23
C ASN A 37 15.25 -34.22 -23.13
N GLY A 38 16.43 -34.07 -22.55
CA GLY A 38 17.71 -34.07 -23.26
C GLY A 38 18.16 -32.72 -23.82
N GLU A 39 17.49 -31.62 -23.47
CA GLU A 39 17.94 -30.28 -23.86
C GLU A 39 19.18 -29.85 -23.07
N LYS A 40 20.05 -29.05 -23.68
CA LYS A 40 21.20 -28.47 -22.98
C LYS A 40 20.79 -27.24 -22.20
N LEU A 41 21.38 -27.09 -21.02
CA LEU A 41 21.15 -25.95 -20.14
C LEU A 41 21.37 -24.58 -20.80
N GLU A 42 22.35 -24.48 -21.70
CA GLU A 42 22.65 -23.24 -22.44
C GLU A 42 21.53 -22.85 -23.41
N ASP A 43 20.87 -23.83 -24.01
CA ASP A 43 19.77 -23.60 -24.95
C ASP A 43 18.49 -23.27 -24.19
N ILE A 44 18.26 -23.91 -23.04
CA ILE A 44 17.19 -23.53 -22.10
C ILE A 44 17.40 -22.09 -21.62
N GLU A 45 18.62 -21.69 -21.23
CA GLU A 45 18.92 -20.32 -20.78
C GLU A 45 18.60 -19.27 -21.85
N LYS A 46 18.87 -19.54 -23.13
CA LYS A 46 18.55 -18.62 -24.24
C LYS A 46 17.04 -18.40 -24.43
N THR A 47 16.22 -19.37 -24.06
CA THR A 47 14.75 -19.24 -24.15
C THR A 47 14.13 -18.49 -22.97
N ILE A 48 14.88 -18.22 -21.91
CA ILE A 48 14.37 -17.50 -20.74
C ILE A 48 14.49 -15.99 -20.99
N GLU A 49 13.34 -15.33 -21.17
CA GLU A 49 13.26 -13.88 -21.27
C GLU A 49 13.22 -13.24 -19.88
N TYR A 50 14.39 -13.02 -19.29
CA TYR A 50 14.54 -12.47 -17.93
C TYR A 50 13.75 -11.16 -17.70
N SER A 51 13.71 -10.27 -18.70
CA SER A 51 12.96 -9.02 -18.62
C SER A 51 11.44 -9.21 -18.52
N GLU A 52 10.91 -10.31 -19.05
CA GLU A 52 9.48 -10.61 -18.99
C GLU A 52 9.07 -11.21 -17.65
N ILE A 53 9.97 -11.90 -16.95
CA ILE A 53 9.70 -12.48 -15.63
C ILE A 53 9.15 -11.39 -14.69
N ARG A 54 9.84 -10.26 -14.59
CA ARG A 54 9.40 -9.16 -13.75
C ARG A 54 8.07 -8.57 -14.23
N LYS A 55 7.88 -8.42 -15.54
CA LYS A 55 6.64 -7.87 -16.13
C LYS A 55 5.43 -8.76 -15.83
N ASN A 56 5.60 -10.07 -15.86
CA ASN A 56 4.51 -11.04 -15.76
C ASN A 56 4.14 -11.37 -14.31
N TYR A 57 5.13 -11.49 -13.41
CA TYR A 57 4.88 -11.91 -12.03
C TYR A 57 4.68 -10.74 -11.06
N TYR A 58 5.28 -9.57 -11.29
CA TYR A 58 5.19 -8.45 -10.35
C TYR A 58 3.77 -7.91 -10.18
N PRO A 59 2.97 -7.67 -11.24
CA PRO A 59 1.61 -7.19 -11.08
C PRO A 59 0.66 -8.26 -10.51
N LYS A 60 0.92 -9.56 -10.81
CA LYS A 60 0.15 -10.70 -10.27
C LYS A 60 0.35 -10.84 -8.76
N THR A 61 1.60 -10.93 -8.33
CA THR A 61 1.96 -11.03 -6.90
C THR A 61 1.45 -9.84 -6.08
N ILE A 62 1.52 -8.61 -6.61
CA ILE A 62 0.94 -7.44 -5.93
C ILE A 62 -0.59 -7.50 -5.82
N ASN A 63 -1.29 -8.03 -6.82
CA ASN A 63 -2.75 -8.17 -6.83
C ASN A 63 -3.23 -9.22 -5.82
N GLU A 64 -2.51 -10.34 -5.73
CA GLU A 64 -2.81 -11.47 -4.86
C GLU A 64 -2.37 -11.25 -3.41
N ARG A 65 -1.40 -10.35 -3.17
CA ARG A 65 -0.89 -10.05 -1.83
C ARG A 65 -1.99 -9.53 -0.89
N GLU A 66 -2.13 -10.21 0.25
CA GLU A 66 -2.91 -9.72 1.38
C GLU A 66 -2.06 -8.80 2.27
N ASN A 67 -2.40 -7.51 2.28
CA ASN A 67 -1.78 -6.55 3.20
C ASN A 67 -2.57 -6.53 4.52
N LYS A 68 -2.03 -7.21 5.54
CA LYS A 68 -2.66 -7.34 6.88
C LYS A 68 -2.45 -6.10 7.75
N THR A 69 -1.36 -5.35 7.54
CA THR A 69 -1.04 -4.14 8.32
C THR A 69 -1.03 -2.87 7.47
N VAL A 70 -1.17 -1.71 8.13
CA VAL A 70 -1.02 -0.38 7.50
C VAL A 70 0.34 -0.27 6.79
N ASN A 71 1.41 -0.72 7.48
CA ASN A 71 2.77 -0.62 6.95
C ASN A 71 2.97 -1.50 5.71
N ASP A 72 2.37 -2.70 5.68
CA ASP A 72 2.40 -3.55 4.49
C ASP A 72 1.67 -2.92 3.31
N SER A 73 0.50 -2.33 3.56
CA SER A 73 -0.30 -1.63 2.56
C SER A 73 0.48 -0.44 1.96
N LEU A 74 1.15 0.36 2.80
CA LEU A 74 1.98 1.48 2.36
C LEU A 74 3.21 1.01 1.57
N LYS A 75 3.92 -0.02 2.04
CA LYS A 75 5.08 -0.59 1.33
C LYS A 75 4.69 -1.15 -0.03
N THR A 76 3.58 -1.89 -0.12
CA THR A 76 3.07 -2.42 -1.38
C THR A 76 2.63 -1.30 -2.32
N SER A 77 1.96 -0.27 -1.80
CA SER A 77 1.56 0.92 -2.57
C SER A 77 2.77 1.66 -3.16
N GLY A 78 3.82 1.90 -2.36
CA GLY A 78 5.05 2.55 -2.83
C GLY A 78 5.79 1.72 -3.88
N LYS A 79 5.84 0.39 -3.71
CA LYS A 79 6.39 -0.55 -4.69
C LYS A 79 5.63 -0.52 -6.02
N LEU A 80 4.30 -0.52 -5.97
CA LEU A 80 3.45 -0.39 -7.16
C LEU A 80 3.68 0.96 -7.86
N LEU A 81 3.80 2.05 -7.10
CA LEU A 81 4.06 3.38 -7.64
C LEU A 81 5.41 3.44 -8.37
N LEU A 82 6.47 2.91 -7.77
CA LEU A 82 7.79 2.80 -8.42
C LEU A 82 7.72 1.97 -9.71
N TYR A 83 6.95 0.88 -9.70
CA TYR A 83 6.75 0.05 -10.89
C TYR A 83 5.98 0.78 -12.00
N LEU A 84 4.94 1.54 -11.65
CA LEU A 84 4.17 2.35 -12.61
C LEU A 84 5.01 3.42 -13.29
N PHE A 85 6.00 4.00 -12.59
CA PHE A 85 6.92 4.98 -13.18
C PHE A 85 8.12 4.35 -13.90
N ALA A 86 8.35 3.05 -13.75
CA ALA A 86 9.45 2.36 -14.44
C ALA A 86 9.19 2.15 -15.94
N SER A 87 7.95 2.30 -16.41
CA SER A 87 7.59 2.17 -17.83
C SER A 87 6.93 3.46 -18.35
N PRO A 88 7.42 4.08 -19.44
CA PRO A 88 6.83 5.27 -20.04
C PRO A 88 5.34 5.14 -20.35
N LEU A 89 4.91 3.94 -20.75
CA LEU A 89 3.52 3.64 -21.12
C LEU A 89 2.57 3.59 -19.91
N LEU A 90 3.12 3.35 -18.70
CA LEU A 90 2.37 3.27 -17.45
C LEU A 90 2.34 4.61 -16.69
N ILE A 91 3.17 5.59 -17.06
CA ILE A 91 3.25 6.92 -16.42
C ILE A 91 1.87 7.58 -16.23
N PRO A 92 0.96 7.62 -17.23
CA PRO A 92 -0.34 8.26 -17.04
C PRO A 92 -1.16 7.60 -15.93
N ILE A 93 -1.07 6.27 -15.80
CA ILE A 93 -1.74 5.49 -14.74
C ILE A 93 -1.06 5.76 -13.39
N GLY A 94 0.27 5.80 -13.38
CA GLY A 94 1.09 6.16 -12.22
C GLY A 94 0.74 7.54 -11.65
N LEU A 95 0.54 8.54 -12.51
CA LEU A 95 0.15 9.89 -12.09
C LEU A 95 -1.22 9.91 -11.42
N VAL A 96 -2.23 9.27 -12.01
CA VAL A 96 -3.56 9.18 -11.40
C VAL A 96 -3.48 8.48 -10.04
N TYR A 97 -2.73 7.38 -9.95
CA TYR A 97 -2.51 6.66 -8.70
C TYR A 97 -1.86 7.55 -7.63
N LEU A 98 -0.79 8.27 -8.00
CA LEU A 98 -0.05 9.18 -7.12
C LEU A 98 -0.95 10.28 -6.58
N VAL A 99 -1.77 10.92 -7.42
CA VAL A 99 -2.71 11.97 -7.00
C VAL A 99 -3.69 11.43 -5.96
N ILE A 100 -4.26 10.25 -6.18
CA ILE A 100 -5.20 9.64 -5.22
C ILE A 100 -4.52 9.36 -3.87
N ILE A 101 -3.29 8.83 -3.88
CA ILE A 101 -2.53 8.57 -2.65
C ILE A 101 -2.23 9.87 -1.90
N ILE A 102 -1.86 10.95 -2.60
CA ILE A 102 -1.61 12.27 -1.99
C ILE A 102 -2.89 12.81 -1.36
N VAL A 103 -4.02 12.77 -2.07
CA VAL A 103 -5.32 13.22 -1.53
C VAL A 103 -5.68 12.44 -0.26
N MET A 104 -5.50 11.12 -0.28
CA MET A 104 -5.74 10.28 0.90
C MET A 104 -4.84 10.67 2.08
N TYR A 105 -3.56 10.97 1.82
CA TYR A 105 -2.63 11.42 2.87
C TYR A 105 -3.02 12.78 3.45
N ILE A 106 -3.44 13.73 2.61
CA ILE A 106 -3.93 15.04 3.06
C ILE A 106 -5.16 14.89 3.96
N LEU A 107 -6.10 14.01 3.60
CA LEU A 107 -7.29 13.73 4.41
C LEU A 107 -6.96 13.12 5.79
N ILE A 108 -5.94 12.25 5.85
CA ILE A 108 -5.46 11.70 7.12
C ILE A 108 -4.81 12.80 7.95
N LEU A 109 -3.95 13.63 7.35
CA LEU A 109 -3.31 14.76 8.03
C LEU A 109 -4.34 15.76 8.57
N SER A 110 -5.34 16.14 7.78
CA SER A 110 -6.40 17.04 8.24
C SER A 110 -7.16 16.43 9.43
N SER A 111 -7.40 15.12 9.41
CA SER A 111 -8.05 14.42 10.52
C SER A 111 -7.20 14.46 11.80
N ILE A 112 -5.89 14.28 11.68
CA ILE A 112 -4.95 14.39 12.82
C ILE A 112 -4.94 15.81 13.37
N ILE A 113 -4.90 16.83 12.50
CA ILE A 113 -4.92 18.24 12.92
C ILE A 113 -6.18 18.54 13.73
N VAL A 114 -7.36 18.10 13.26
CA VAL A 114 -8.62 18.26 14.01
C VAL A 114 -8.54 17.55 15.37
N MET A 115 -8.03 16.33 15.40
CA MET A 115 -7.91 15.54 16.63
C MET A 115 -7.01 16.21 17.68
N VAL A 116 -5.98 16.94 17.25
CA VAL A 116 -5.09 17.70 18.13
C VAL A 116 -5.69 19.05 18.50
N ALA A 117 -6.30 19.77 17.55
CA ALA A 117 -6.82 21.12 17.75
C ALA A 117 -7.99 21.17 18.74
N VAL A 118 -8.89 20.18 18.73
CA VAL A 118 -10.09 20.17 19.59
C VAL A 118 -9.73 20.18 21.09
N PRO A 119 -8.80 19.36 21.60
CA PRO A 119 -8.29 19.45 22.97
C PRO A 119 -7.73 20.83 23.35
N PHE A 120 -6.96 21.47 22.47
CA PHE A 120 -6.43 22.81 22.73
C PHE A 120 -7.53 23.87 22.80
N GLY A 121 -8.52 23.78 21.90
CA GLY A 121 -9.71 24.63 21.93
C GLY A 121 -10.49 24.48 23.25
N LEU A 122 -10.61 23.26 23.77
CA LEU A 122 -11.24 22.97 25.05
C LEU A 122 -10.50 23.65 26.21
N VAL A 123 -9.17 23.53 26.27
CA VAL A 123 -8.38 24.17 27.33
C VAL A 123 -8.54 25.69 27.30
N ALA A 124 -8.45 26.29 26.11
CA ALA A 124 -8.65 27.74 25.94
C ALA A 124 -10.07 28.17 26.37
N TYR A 125 -11.08 27.39 26.01
CA TYR A 125 -12.47 27.63 26.39
C TYR A 125 -12.66 27.58 27.91
N ILE A 126 -12.12 26.55 28.58
CA ILE A 126 -12.20 26.42 30.05
C ILE A 126 -11.53 27.63 30.73
N ILE A 127 -10.35 28.05 30.28
CA ILE A 127 -9.65 29.22 30.82
C ILE A 127 -10.51 30.49 30.68
N GLY A 128 -11.19 30.66 29.53
CA GLY A 128 -12.14 31.77 29.32
C GLY A 128 -13.29 31.77 30.31
N LEU A 129 -13.92 30.61 30.54
CA LEU A 129 -15.02 30.49 31.49
C LEU A 129 -14.61 30.82 32.94
N PHE A 130 -13.39 30.46 33.35
CA PHE A 130 -12.85 30.83 34.66
C PHE A 130 -12.62 32.35 34.80
N ARG A 131 -12.20 33.02 33.72
CA ARG A 131 -12.01 34.47 33.71
C ARG A 131 -13.31 35.23 33.88
N ASP A 132 -14.38 34.74 33.26
CA ASP A 132 -15.69 35.40 33.25
C ASP A 132 -16.53 35.11 34.51
N LYS A 133 -15.98 34.40 35.50
CA LYS A 133 -16.63 34.04 36.77
C LYS A 133 -18.00 33.39 36.59
N ILE A 134 -18.14 32.56 35.55
CA ILE A 134 -19.38 31.88 35.22
C ILE A 134 -19.73 30.83 36.29
N GLU A 135 -21.03 30.60 36.49
CA GLU A 135 -21.54 29.58 37.41
C GLU A 135 -20.96 28.18 37.15
N ILE A 136 -20.64 27.48 38.24
CA ILE A 136 -20.06 26.12 38.22
C ILE A 136 -20.94 25.13 37.44
N GLY A 137 -22.26 25.35 37.42
CA GLY A 137 -23.19 24.54 36.62
C GLY A 137 -22.87 24.55 35.11
N ASN A 138 -22.55 25.72 34.54
CA ASN A 138 -22.21 25.85 33.12
C ASN A 138 -20.84 25.25 32.78
N LEU A 139 -19.89 25.30 33.72
CA LEU A 139 -18.59 24.63 33.59
C LEU A 139 -18.76 23.09 33.53
N LEU A 140 -19.63 22.53 34.37
CA LEU A 140 -19.91 21.10 34.38
C LEU A 140 -20.62 20.64 33.11
N ILE A 141 -21.64 21.38 32.66
CA ILE A 141 -22.36 21.05 31.42
C ILE A 141 -21.43 21.10 30.21
N SER A 142 -20.65 22.17 30.07
CA SER A 142 -19.76 22.33 28.92
C SER A 142 -18.67 21.27 28.88
N SER A 143 -18.01 20.96 30.00
CA SER A 143 -17.02 19.89 30.06
C SER A 143 -17.61 18.52 29.68
N GLY A 144 -18.82 18.22 30.12
CA GLY A 144 -19.56 17.01 29.71
C GLY A 144 -19.79 16.93 28.20
N VAL A 145 -20.26 18.02 27.58
CA VAL A 145 -20.45 18.09 26.12
C VAL A 145 -19.14 17.85 25.38
N TYR A 146 -18.04 18.45 25.84
CA TYR A 146 -16.73 18.25 25.22
C TYR A 146 -16.22 16.81 25.31
N MET A 147 -16.44 16.12 26.44
CA MET A 147 -16.06 14.71 26.57
C MET A 147 -16.81 13.86 25.54
N VAL A 148 -18.10 14.10 25.34
CA VAL A 148 -18.91 13.41 24.32
C VAL A 148 -18.39 13.69 22.91
N VAL A 149 -18.11 14.95 22.59
CA VAL A 149 -17.55 15.34 21.28
C VAL A 149 -16.20 14.65 21.05
N MET A 150 -15.33 14.61 22.06
CA MET A 150 -14.04 13.92 21.97
C MET A 150 -14.20 12.41 21.76
N SER A 151 -15.13 11.76 22.46
CA SER A 151 -15.43 10.34 22.25
C SER A 151 -15.89 10.07 20.82
N ILE A 152 -16.78 10.90 20.28
CA ILE A 152 -17.25 10.80 18.89
C ILE A 152 -16.09 10.98 17.90
N LEU A 153 -15.24 12.00 18.11
CA LEU A 153 -14.08 12.26 17.26
C LEU A 153 -13.09 11.09 17.22
N VAL A 154 -12.81 10.45 18.36
CA VAL A 154 -11.94 9.26 18.42
C VAL A 154 -12.53 8.11 17.60
N VAL A 155 -13.84 7.87 17.71
CA VAL A 155 -14.52 6.82 16.93
C VAL A 155 -14.48 7.13 15.43
N ILE A 156 -14.75 8.38 15.04
CA ILE A 156 -14.66 8.82 13.64
C ILE A 156 -13.23 8.64 13.12
N PHE A 157 -12.23 9.09 13.87
CA PHE A 157 -10.83 8.97 13.49
C PHE A 157 -10.40 7.52 13.30
N TYR A 158 -10.77 6.62 14.22
CA TYR A 158 -10.51 5.19 14.09
C TYR A 158 -11.14 4.61 12.81
N ASN A 159 -12.38 4.98 12.50
CA ASN A 159 -13.06 4.55 11.28
C ASN A 159 -12.39 5.07 10.02
N ILE A 160 -11.94 6.34 10.00
CA ILE A 160 -11.18 6.94 8.89
C ILE A 160 -9.89 6.15 8.65
N MET A 161 -9.15 5.81 9.71
CA MET A 161 -7.91 5.03 9.60
C MET A 161 -8.16 3.61 9.08
N LYS A 162 -9.24 2.96 9.51
CA LYS A 162 -9.62 1.63 8.98
C LYS A 162 -10.05 1.71 7.52
N TRP A 163 -10.81 2.74 7.16
CA TRP A 163 -11.25 2.97 5.79
C TRP A 163 -10.08 3.30 4.85
N SER A 164 -9.11 4.10 5.28
CA SER A 164 -7.96 4.47 4.45
C SER A 164 -7.13 3.24 4.05
N VAL A 165 -6.92 2.29 4.95
CA VAL A 165 -6.26 1.01 4.62
C VAL A 165 -7.07 0.20 3.62
N LYS A 166 -8.40 0.12 3.82
CA LYS A 166 -9.29 -0.62 2.91
C LYS A 166 -9.28 -0.01 1.51
N VAL A 167 -9.35 1.32 1.42
CA VAL A 167 -9.30 2.07 0.16
C VAL A 167 -7.93 1.89 -0.51
N ASN A 168 -6.83 2.01 0.21
CA ASN A 168 -5.49 1.80 -0.34
C ASN A 168 -5.32 0.37 -0.91
N ASN A 169 -5.78 -0.65 -0.18
CA ASN A 169 -5.77 -2.03 -0.66
C ASN A 169 -6.66 -2.23 -1.91
N ALA A 170 -7.83 -1.58 -1.95
CA ALA A 170 -8.68 -1.61 -3.14
C ALA A 170 -8.00 -0.93 -4.34
N LEU A 171 -7.34 0.21 -4.14
CA LEU A 171 -6.57 0.91 -5.17
C LEU A 171 -5.43 0.03 -5.69
N ILE A 172 -4.64 -0.59 -4.80
CA ILE A 172 -3.56 -1.52 -5.19
C ILE A 172 -4.12 -2.60 -6.13
N LYS A 173 -5.25 -3.23 -5.77
CA LYS A 173 -5.89 -4.27 -6.59
C LYS A 173 -6.43 -3.74 -7.93
N VAL A 174 -7.07 -2.56 -7.94
CA VAL A 174 -7.62 -1.99 -9.18
C VAL A 174 -6.50 -1.62 -10.15
N PHE A 175 -5.44 -0.98 -9.65
CA PHE A 175 -4.34 -0.51 -10.47
C PHE A 175 -3.44 -1.67 -10.92
N SER A 176 -3.16 -2.66 -10.08
CA SER A 176 -2.45 -3.87 -10.50
C SER A 176 -3.20 -4.64 -11.59
N ARG A 177 -4.53 -4.79 -11.47
CA ARG A 177 -5.38 -5.39 -12.51
C ARG A 177 -5.38 -4.62 -13.82
N LYS A 178 -5.40 -3.27 -13.77
CA LYS A 178 -5.31 -2.44 -14.98
C LYS A 178 -3.97 -2.60 -15.68
N VAL A 179 -2.89 -2.77 -14.91
CA VAL A 179 -1.56 -3.01 -15.47
C VAL A 179 -1.47 -4.40 -16.11
N LEU A 180 -2.02 -5.43 -15.45
CA LEU A 180 -2.13 -6.79 -16.04
C LEU A 180 -2.81 -6.76 -17.41
N LYS A 181 -3.99 -6.13 -17.51
CA LYS A 181 -4.74 -6.01 -18.76
C LYS A 181 -4.05 -5.21 -19.87
N ARG A 182 -3.10 -4.34 -19.52
CA ARG A 182 -2.31 -3.57 -20.51
C ARG A 182 -0.99 -4.23 -20.86
N GLY A 183 -0.44 -5.08 -20.01
CA GLY A 183 0.77 -5.85 -20.29
C GLY A 183 0.54 -7.06 -21.21
N GLU A 184 -0.71 -7.54 -21.28
CA GLU A 184 -1.20 -8.61 -22.17
C GLU A 184 -1.45 -8.16 -23.63
N LYS A 185 -1.34 -6.87 -23.93
CA LYS A 185 -1.41 -6.30 -25.28
C LYS A 185 -0.05 -5.80 -25.74
#